data_AF-W1S664-F1
#
_entry.id   AF-W1S664-F1
#
_cell.length_a   1.000
_cell.length_b   1.000
_cell.length_c   1.000
_cell.angle_alpha   90.00
_cell.angle_beta   90.00
_cell.angle_gamma   90.00
#
_symmetry.space_group_name_H-M   'P 1'
#
loop_
_entity.id
_entity.type
_entity.pdbx_description
1 polymer ?
#
loop_
_entity_poly.entity_id
_entity_poly.type
_entity_poly.pdbx_seq_one_letter_code
_entity_poly.pdbx_strand_id
1 'polypeptide(L)'
;MPLFRSGLLLATLFLSACSMPIFQESQSTTTEKSISNDTIAEQKIQAEDTVVVISNDQLIEQLDAQKKLATNNFSELKNRVGSAPDMPKSWVAKESNSKDIRSDIQQFRTYVSKTNTGLAVLNERVDDRQKLAVKGDLIQIFLSDATITHNNVTFKAQPLVGQWVRGESRVIRLKDNILFENPKSEDLHITFSETYQLVVNNRIIATVNPHKEKNSASFNVTTFDDAGSIVGKLDYRVIGSK
;
A
#
# COMPACT_ATOMS: atom_id res chain seq x y z
N MET A 1 29.55 33.24 46.25
CA MET A 1 30.69 32.29 46.19
C MET A 1 30.77 31.56 47.52
N PRO A 2 31.25 30.31 47.61
CA PRO A 2 31.74 29.39 46.55
C PRO A 2 30.56 28.57 45.94
N LEU A 3 30.59 27.93 44.76
CA LEU A 3 31.60 27.31 43.88
C LEU A 3 31.72 25.78 43.98
N PHE A 4 31.02 25.12 43.05
CA PHE A 4 31.36 23.90 42.31
C PHE A 4 30.76 24.11 40.91
N ARG A 5 31.35 23.89 39.72
CA ARG A 5 32.66 23.34 39.30
C ARG A 5 32.95 21.90 39.75
N SER A 6 33.35 20.97 38.89
CA SER A 6 33.85 21.04 37.50
C SER A 6 33.06 20.05 36.61
N GLY A 7 32.90 20.28 35.29
CA GLY A 7 33.87 19.87 34.26
C GLY A 7 33.51 18.48 33.70
N LEU A 8 32.73 18.30 32.62
CA LEU A 8 32.90 18.65 31.20
C LEU A 8 33.81 17.67 30.41
N LEU A 9 33.29 17.20 29.25
CA LEU A 9 33.93 16.46 28.14
C LEU A 9 34.34 14.97 28.32
N LEU A 10 33.61 14.07 27.63
CA LEU A 10 34.02 13.30 26.42
C LEU A 10 32.79 12.48 25.95
N ALA A 11 32.16 12.75 24.81
CA ALA A 11 32.57 12.50 23.42
C ALA A 11 32.14 11.11 22.87
N THR A 12 31.73 11.10 21.60
CA THR A 12 31.54 9.94 20.70
C THR A 12 30.62 8.80 21.14
N LEU A 13 29.44 8.73 20.49
CA LEU A 13 29.21 7.68 19.48
C LEU A 13 28.05 8.07 18.55
N PHE A 14 28.40 8.73 17.44
CA PHE A 14 27.53 8.74 16.26
C PHE A 14 27.56 7.32 15.66
N LEU A 15 26.50 6.55 15.91
CA LEU A 15 26.19 5.36 15.10
C LEU A 15 25.03 5.69 14.17
N SER A 16 25.34 6.48 13.15
CA SER A 16 24.55 6.63 11.95
C SER A 16 24.54 5.31 11.18
N ALA A 17 23.64 4.40 11.57
CA ALA A 17 23.29 3.21 10.80
C ALA A 17 22.44 3.63 9.58
N CYS A 18 23.11 4.12 8.54
CA CYS A 18 22.49 4.28 7.22
C CYS A 18 22.20 2.88 6.66
N SER A 19 20.97 2.40 6.82
CA SER A 19 20.52 1.14 6.24
C SER A 19 20.37 1.28 4.72
N MET A 20 21.45 1.04 3.98
CA MET A 20 21.34 0.73 2.56
C MET A 20 20.63 -0.62 2.37
N PRO A 21 19.81 -0.77 1.31
CA PRO A 21 19.19 -2.05 1.00
C PRO A 21 20.26 -3.05 0.52
N ILE A 22 20.28 -4.23 1.12
CA ILE A 22 21.11 -5.34 0.64
C ILE A 22 20.50 -5.86 -0.66
N PHE A 23 21.20 -5.66 -1.77
CA PHE A 23 21.00 -6.48 -2.96
C PHE A 23 21.45 -7.90 -2.63
N GLN A 24 20.51 -8.85 -2.55
CA GLN A 24 20.86 -10.27 -2.57
C GLN A 24 21.18 -10.66 -4.01
N GLU A 25 22.46 -10.59 -4.38
CA GLU A 25 22.97 -11.42 -5.47
C GLU A 25 22.74 -12.90 -5.11
N SER A 26 22.13 -13.63 -6.03
CA SER A 26 21.87 -15.07 -5.89
C SER A 26 23.17 -15.85 -5.95
N GLN A 27 23.78 -16.10 -4.79
CA GLN A 27 24.94 -16.99 -4.69
C GLN A 27 24.50 -18.43 -4.97
N SER A 28 24.89 -18.93 -6.14
CA SER A 28 24.91 -20.35 -6.46
C SER A 28 25.86 -21.07 -5.49
N THR A 29 25.34 -22.01 -4.71
CA THR A 29 26.14 -22.85 -3.81
C THR A 29 26.95 -23.88 -4.59
N THR A 30 28.12 -23.47 -5.08
CA THR A 30 29.18 -24.40 -5.49
C THR A 30 29.68 -25.14 -4.25
N THR A 31 29.50 -26.46 -4.20
CA THR A 31 30.15 -27.33 -3.21
C THR A 31 31.04 -28.31 -3.94
N GLU A 32 32.35 -28.06 -3.95
CA GLU A 32 33.32 -29.03 -4.44
C GLU A 32 33.56 -30.14 -3.40
N LYS A 33 33.51 -31.40 -3.85
CA LYS A 33 34.49 -32.39 -3.39
C LYS A 33 34.72 -33.49 -4.45
N SER A 34 35.97 -33.54 -4.90
CA SER A 34 36.58 -34.58 -5.77
C SER A 34 36.37 -36.00 -5.18
N ILE A 35 36.47 -37.14 -5.88
CA ILE A 35 37.54 -37.61 -6.81
C ILE A 35 37.00 -38.72 -7.76
N SER A 36 37.69 -38.88 -8.92
CA SER A 36 37.82 -40.06 -9.81
C SER A 36 37.14 -40.01 -11.18
N ASN A 37 37.99 -40.02 -12.22
CA ASN A 37 37.66 -40.50 -13.57
C ASN A 37 37.39 -42.01 -13.53
N ASP A 38 36.41 -42.52 -14.28
CA ASP A 38 36.66 -43.13 -15.60
C ASP A 38 35.34 -43.52 -16.32
N THR A 39 35.45 -43.87 -17.60
CA THR A 39 34.46 -44.55 -18.46
C THR A 39 33.36 -43.70 -19.10
N ILE A 40 33.41 -43.67 -20.44
CA ILE A 40 32.39 -43.14 -21.35
C ILE A 40 31.19 -44.09 -21.37
N ALA A 41 29.98 -43.56 -21.15
CA ALA A 41 28.73 -44.21 -21.53
C ALA A 41 27.69 -43.17 -21.95
N GLU A 42 27.16 -43.29 -23.16
CA GLU A 42 26.08 -42.44 -23.65
C GLU A 42 24.79 -42.73 -22.87
N GLN A 43 24.34 -41.78 -22.04
CA GLN A 43 22.97 -41.77 -21.55
C GLN A 43 22.22 -40.54 -22.05
N LYS A 44 21.31 -40.83 -22.97
CA LYS A 44 20.34 -39.95 -23.60
C LYS A 44 19.37 -39.42 -22.54
N ILE A 45 19.66 -38.27 -21.94
CA ILE A 45 18.74 -37.60 -21.03
C ILE A 45 17.53 -37.13 -21.85
N GLN A 46 16.46 -37.93 -21.83
CA GLN A 46 15.13 -37.41 -22.08
C GLN A 46 14.83 -36.44 -20.95
N ALA A 47 14.69 -35.16 -21.27
CA ALA A 47 14.02 -34.24 -20.38
C ALA A 47 12.56 -34.67 -20.32
N GLU A 48 12.20 -35.43 -19.27
CA GLU A 48 10.82 -35.50 -18.82
C GLU A 48 10.43 -34.10 -18.35
N ASP A 49 9.88 -33.32 -19.27
CA ASP A 49 9.18 -32.08 -19.00
C ASP A 49 8.07 -32.43 -17.99
N THR A 50 8.35 -32.17 -16.72
CA THR A 50 7.48 -32.57 -15.61
C THR A 50 6.28 -31.65 -15.66
N VAL A 51 5.28 -32.00 -16.47
CA VAL A 51 4.04 -31.25 -16.63
C VAL A 51 3.39 -31.18 -15.25
N VAL A 52 3.60 -30.07 -14.55
CA VAL A 52 2.94 -29.78 -13.29
C VAL A 52 1.46 -29.65 -13.61
N VAL A 53 0.70 -30.73 -13.37
CA VAL A 53 -0.76 -30.74 -13.53
C VAL A 53 -1.35 -29.91 -12.40
N ILE A 54 -1.38 -28.59 -12.61
CA ILE A 54 -2.03 -27.64 -11.71
C ILE A 54 -3.49 -28.05 -11.56
N SER A 55 -3.93 -28.32 -10.33
CA SER A 55 -5.30 -28.73 -10.05
C SER A 55 -6.29 -27.59 -10.32
N ASN A 56 -7.58 -27.90 -10.51
CA ASN A 56 -8.59 -26.86 -10.65
C ASN A 56 -8.67 -25.97 -9.41
N ASP A 57 -8.49 -26.53 -8.21
CA ASP A 57 -8.48 -25.75 -6.96
C ASP A 57 -7.34 -24.72 -6.92
N GLN A 58 -6.13 -25.11 -7.36
CA GLN A 58 -5.00 -24.20 -7.50
C GLN A 58 -5.23 -23.12 -8.57
N LEU A 59 -5.96 -23.44 -9.65
CA LEU A 59 -6.36 -22.44 -10.65
C LEU A 59 -7.41 -21.48 -10.08
N ILE A 60 -8.35 -21.94 -9.25
CA ILE A 60 -9.34 -21.09 -8.58
C ILE A 60 -8.65 -20.15 -7.58
N GLU A 61 -7.72 -20.66 -6.76
CA GLU A 61 -6.93 -19.84 -5.85
C GLU A 61 -6.12 -18.76 -6.59
N GLN A 62 -5.45 -19.13 -7.70
CA GLN A 62 -4.77 -18.15 -8.56
C GLN A 62 -5.72 -17.11 -9.14
N LEU A 63 -6.91 -17.52 -9.59
CA LEU A 63 -7.92 -16.61 -10.12
C LEU A 63 -8.39 -15.61 -9.06
N ASP A 64 -8.69 -16.08 -7.84
CA ASP A 64 -9.17 -15.21 -6.76
C ASP A 64 -8.07 -14.28 -6.23
N ALA A 65 -6.81 -14.72 -6.21
CA ALA A 65 -5.67 -13.84 -5.96
C ALA A 65 -5.54 -12.73 -7.02
N GLN A 66 -5.67 -13.07 -8.32
CA GLN A 66 -5.61 -12.08 -9.40
C GLN A 66 -6.82 -11.12 -9.39
N LYS A 67 -8.03 -11.61 -9.08
CA LYS A 67 -9.22 -10.76 -8.85
C LYS A 67 -8.98 -9.77 -7.71
N LYS A 68 -8.45 -10.23 -6.56
CA LYS A 68 -8.15 -9.36 -5.42
C LYS A 68 -7.16 -8.25 -5.79
N LEU A 69 -6.08 -8.59 -6.51
CA LEU A 69 -5.13 -7.60 -7.02
C LEU A 69 -5.78 -6.61 -7.99
N ALA A 70 -6.61 -7.09 -8.92
CA ALA A 70 -7.35 -6.25 -9.86
C ALA A 70 -8.32 -5.28 -9.17
N THR A 71 -9.05 -5.74 -8.14
CA THR A 71 -9.97 -4.91 -7.34
C THR A 71 -9.22 -3.84 -6.53
N ASN A 72 -8.08 -4.20 -5.93
CA ASN A 72 -7.23 -3.24 -5.23
C ASN A 72 -6.71 -2.17 -6.19
N ASN A 73 -6.16 -2.57 -7.34
CA ASN A 73 -5.64 -1.66 -8.35
C ASN A 73 -6.72 -0.75 -8.96
N PHE A 74 -7.91 -1.30 -9.23
CA PHE A 74 -9.07 -0.51 -9.68
C PHE A 74 -9.43 0.56 -8.65
N SER A 75 -9.54 0.19 -7.38
CA SER A 75 -9.92 1.10 -6.29
C SER A 75 -8.88 2.19 -6.06
N GLU A 76 -7.60 1.83 -6.03
CA GLU A 76 -6.48 2.75 -5.84
C GLU A 76 -6.39 3.77 -6.99
N LEU A 77 -6.49 3.33 -8.25
CA LEU A 77 -6.57 4.24 -9.41
C LEU A 77 -7.82 5.12 -9.35
N LYS A 78 -8.99 4.53 -9.06
CA LYS A 78 -10.26 5.26 -8.98
C LYS A 78 -10.21 6.36 -7.92
N ASN A 79 -9.60 6.09 -6.76
CA ASN A 79 -9.42 7.05 -5.68
C ASN A 79 -8.40 8.13 -6.04
N ARG A 80 -7.25 7.76 -6.63
CA ARG A 80 -6.13 8.70 -6.86
C ARG A 80 -6.26 9.53 -8.14
N VAL A 81 -6.86 9.01 -9.21
CA VAL A 81 -7.01 9.73 -10.50
C VAL A 81 -8.46 9.90 -10.95
N GLY A 82 -9.43 9.54 -10.11
CA GLY A 82 -10.88 9.67 -10.40
C GLY A 82 -11.42 8.65 -11.40
N SER A 83 -10.57 7.81 -11.98
CA SER A 83 -10.91 6.81 -13.01
C SER A 83 -9.97 5.61 -12.96
N ALA A 84 -10.42 4.49 -13.50
CA ALA A 84 -9.63 3.28 -13.70
C ALA A 84 -10.12 2.59 -14.99
N PRO A 85 -9.30 1.76 -15.67
CA PRO A 85 -9.78 0.93 -16.76
C PRO A 85 -10.89 -0.01 -16.30
N ASP A 86 -11.82 -0.38 -17.18
CA ASP A 86 -12.91 -1.29 -16.82
C ASP A 86 -12.38 -2.66 -16.38
N MET A 87 -12.92 -3.16 -15.27
CA MET A 87 -12.52 -4.44 -14.70
C MET A 87 -12.98 -5.61 -15.60
N PRO A 88 -12.16 -6.66 -15.81
CA PRO A 88 -12.60 -7.85 -16.53
C PRO A 88 -13.81 -8.50 -15.86
N LYS A 89 -14.81 -8.87 -16.67
CA LYS A 89 -15.97 -9.63 -16.19
C LYS A 89 -15.56 -11.10 -16.04
N SER A 90 -15.60 -11.64 -14.83
CA SER A 90 -15.39 -13.09 -14.64
C SER A 90 -16.65 -13.87 -14.97
N TRP A 91 -16.50 -14.97 -15.70
CA TRP A 91 -17.60 -15.86 -16.12
C TRP A 91 -17.43 -17.29 -15.59
N VAL A 92 -16.76 -17.43 -14.44
CA VAL A 92 -16.42 -18.74 -13.85
C VAL A 92 -17.50 -19.16 -12.84
N ALA A 93 -18.26 -20.19 -13.18
CA ALA A 93 -19.03 -20.97 -12.22
C ALA A 93 -18.10 -21.99 -11.54
N LYS A 94 -18.49 -22.56 -10.39
CA LYS A 94 -17.65 -23.54 -9.66
C LYS A 94 -17.35 -24.83 -10.46
N GLU A 95 -18.08 -25.09 -11.54
CA GLU A 95 -17.92 -26.24 -12.43
C GLU A 95 -17.22 -25.89 -13.76
N SER A 96 -16.72 -24.66 -13.92
CA SER A 96 -16.02 -24.24 -15.15
C SER A 96 -14.77 -25.08 -15.41
N ASN A 97 -14.51 -25.35 -16.70
CA ASN A 97 -13.35 -26.13 -17.10
C ASN A 97 -12.03 -25.35 -16.89
N SER A 98 -10.92 -26.07 -16.83
CA SER A 98 -9.58 -25.50 -16.55
C SER A 98 -9.09 -24.52 -17.62
N LYS A 99 -9.60 -24.58 -18.86
CA LYS A 99 -9.26 -23.66 -19.94
C LYS A 99 -9.90 -22.29 -19.71
N ASP A 100 -11.16 -22.25 -19.27
CA ASP A 100 -11.87 -21.01 -18.99
C ASP A 100 -11.29 -20.32 -17.76
N ILE A 101 -10.98 -21.07 -16.69
CA ILE A 101 -10.30 -20.51 -15.51
C ILE A 101 -8.93 -19.91 -15.90
N ARG A 102 -8.15 -20.59 -16.75
CA ARG A 102 -6.88 -20.06 -17.27
C ARG A 102 -7.06 -18.81 -18.14
N SER A 103 -8.14 -18.74 -18.93
CA SER A 103 -8.49 -17.53 -19.71
C SER A 103 -8.75 -16.34 -18.80
N ASP A 104 -9.62 -16.50 -17.80
CA ASP A 104 -9.92 -15.46 -16.80
C ASP A 104 -8.65 -15.02 -16.04
N ILE A 105 -7.80 -15.97 -15.60
CA ILE A 105 -6.50 -15.66 -14.97
C ILE A 105 -5.65 -14.74 -15.88
N GLN A 106 -5.57 -15.03 -17.18
CA GLN A 106 -4.77 -14.21 -18.10
C GLN A 106 -5.39 -12.83 -18.37
N GLN A 107 -6.72 -12.73 -18.40
CA GLN A 107 -7.41 -11.44 -18.48
C GLN A 107 -7.12 -10.57 -17.24
N PHE A 108 -7.24 -11.14 -16.04
CA PHE A 108 -6.92 -10.43 -14.80
C PHE A 108 -5.41 -10.10 -14.69
N ARG A 109 -4.50 -10.99 -15.09
CA ARG A 109 -3.05 -10.67 -15.16
C ARG A 109 -2.76 -9.51 -16.11
N THR A 110 -3.37 -9.49 -17.28
CA THR A 110 -3.23 -8.40 -18.27
C THR A 110 -3.74 -7.08 -17.69
N TYR A 111 -4.88 -7.12 -17.01
CA TYR A 111 -5.46 -5.96 -16.32
C TYR A 111 -4.56 -5.46 -15.17
N VAL A 112 -4.06 -6.36 -14.32
CA VAL A 112 -3.13 -6.04 -13.21
C VAL A 112 -1.84 -5.43 -13.75
N SER A 113 -1.28 -5.97 -14.84
CA SER A 113 -0.10 -5.39 -15.51
C SER A 113 -0.36 -3.96 -15.99
N LYS A 114 -1.45 -3.73 -16.75
CA LYS A 114 -1.84 -2.40 -17.24
C LYS A 114 -2.07 -1.39 -16.12
N THR A 115 -2.74 -1.82 -15.04
CA THR A 115 -3.03 -0.94 -13.90
C THR A 115 -1.80 -0.66 -13.04
N ASN A 116 -0.89 -1.64 -12.87
CA ASN A 116 0.41 -1.43 -12.23
C ASN A 116 1.26 -0.39 -12.99
N THR A 117 1.27 -0.42 -14.33
CA THR A 117 1.93 0.64 -15.12
C THR A 117 1.33 2.01 -14.85
N GLY A 118 -0.01 2.11 -14.77
CA GLY A 118 -0.70 3.36 -14.41
C GLY A 118 -0.35 3.87 -13.01
N LEU A 119 -0.22 2.96 -12.03
CA LEU A 119 0.17 3.27 -10.66
C LEU A 119 1.66 3.68 -10.56
N ALA A 120 2.55 3.05 -11.33
CA ALA A 120 3.98 3.42 -11.38
C ALA A 120 4.17 4.86 -11.87
N VAL A 121 3.58 5.22 -13.02
CA VAL A 121 3.61 6.58 -13.58
C VAL A 121 2.94 7.61 -12.66
N LEU A 122 2.06 7.17 -11.76
CA LEU A 122 1.46 8.03 -10.75
C LEU A 122 2.36 8.21 -9.51
N ASN A 123 3.05 7.16 -9.08
CA ASN A 123 4.05 7.23 -8.01
C ASN A 123 5.23 8.12 -8.40
N GLU A 124 5.75 8.01 -9.63
CA GLU A 124 6.79 8.91 -10.17
C GLU A 124 6.38 10.39 -10.09
N ARG A 125 5.12 10.71 -10.44
CA ARG A 125 4.58 12.07 -10.32
C ARG A 125 4.42 12.54 -8.88
N VAL A 126 4.09 11.64 -7.95
CA VAL A 126 4.07 11.94 -6.51
C VAL A 126 5.48 12.21 -6.01
N ASP A 127 6.47 11.40 -6.40
CA ASP A 127 7.87 11.57 -6.00
C ASP A 127 8.46 12.89 -6.52
N ASP A 128 8.13 13.30 -7.75
CA ASP A 128 8.57 14.58 -8.31
C ASP A 128 7.93 15.78 -7.60
N ARG A 129 6.63 15.72 -7.29
CA ARG A 129 5.96 16.73 -6.45
C ARG A 129 6.48 16.74 -5.02
N GLN A 130 6.93 15.61 -4.48
CA GLN A 130 7.51 15.54 -3.15
C GLN A 130 8.86 16.28 -3.08
N LYS A 131 9.59 16.36 -4.21
CA LYS A 131 10.84 17.14 -4.37
C LYS A 131 10.56 18.62 -4.66
N LEU A 132 9.61 18.90 -5.57
CA LEU A 132 9.32 20.23 -6.12
C LEU A 132 7.80 20.51 -6.13
N ALA A 133 7.18 20.54 -4.96
CA ALA A 133 5.75 20.84 -4.83
C ALA A 133 5.47 22.27 -5.30
N VAL A 134 4.43 22.46 -6.12
CA VAL A 134 3.84 23.80 -6.34
C VAL A 134 2.63 24.03 -5.44
N LYS A 135 2.13 25.27 -5.35
CA LYS A 135 0.94 25.61 -4.57
C LYS A 135 -0.25 24.73 -4.97
N GLY A 136 -0.74 23.94 -4.02
CA GLY A 136 -1.84 22.99 -4.22
C GLY A 136 -1.40 21.53 -4.32
N ASP A 137 -0.12 21.24 -4.59
CA ASP A 137 0.39 19.86 -4.60
C ASP A 137 0.59 19.28 -3.21
N LEU A 138 0.74 20.11 -2.17
CA LEU A 138 0.96 19.65 -0.81
C LEU A 138 -0.13 20.19 0.12
N ILE A 139 -0.76 19.29 0.87
CA ILE A 139 -1.69 19.65 1.95
C ILE A 139 -1.22 19.07 3.26
N GLN A 140 -1.43 19.79 4.36
CA GLN A 140 -1.40 19.20 5.70
C GLN A 140 -2.82 18.83 6.09
N ILE A 141 -3.00 17.58 6.52
CA ILE A 141 -4.25 17.07 7.08
C ILE A 141 -4.05 16.89 8.59
N PHE A 142 -5.01 17.38 9.36
CA PHE A 142 -5.20 17.11 10.77
C PHE A 142 -6.50 16.30 10.92
N LEU A 143 -6.36 15.03 11.30
CA LEU A 143 -7.46 14.18 11.73
C LEU A 143 -7.70 14.47 13.21
N SER A 144 -8.89 14.98 13.55
CA SER A 144 -9.34 15.08 14.94
C SER A 144 -9.68 13.69 15.50
N ASP A 145 -10.01 13.61 16.80
CA ASP A 145 -10.63 12.42 17.42
C ASP A 145 -11.64 11.76 16.47
N ALA A 146 -11.34 10.53 16.05
CA ALA A 146 -12.24 9.69 15.28
C ALA A 146 -12.87 8.66 16.20
N THR A 147 -14.16 8.40 16.04
CA THR A 147 -14.87 7.32 16.74
C THR A 147 -14.98 6.13 15.79
N ILE A 148 -14.41 5.00 16.21
CA ILE A 148 -14.45 3.73 15.46
C ILE A 148 -15.43 2.82 16.19
N THR A 149 -16.35 2.20 15.46
CA THR A 149 -17.22 1.12 15.97
C THR A 149 -17.03 -0.11 15.09
N HIS A 150 -16.53 -1.22 15.65
CA HIS A 150 -16.25 -2.47 14.95
C HIS A 150 -16.46 -3.65 15.91
N ASN A 151 -17.20 -4.68 15.50
CA ASN A 151 -17.46 -5.91 16.28
C ASN A 151 -17.96 -5.65 17.72
N ASN A 152 -18.96 -4.77 17.85
CA ASN A 152 -19.53 -4.30 19.13
C ASN A 152 -18.56 -3.58 20.07
N VAL A 153 -17.35 -3.25 19.63
CA VAL A 153 -16.39 -2.41 20.35
C VAL A 153 -16.40 -1.02 19.74
N THR A 154 -16.48 0.01 20.58
CA THR A 154 -16.33 1.41 20.16
C THR A 154 -15.15 2.04 20.90
N PHE A 155 -14.22 2.64 20.16
CA PHE A 155 -13.07 3.35 20.72
C PHE A 155 -12.85 4.71 20.04
N LYS A 156 -12.09 5.58 20.70
CA LYS A 156 -11.67 6.87 20.13
C LYS A 156 -10.21 6.82 19.75
N ALA A 157 -9.92 7.08 18.48
CA ALA A 157 -8.57 7.18 17.99
C ALA A 157 -7.92 8.52 18.37
N GLN A 158 -6.61 8.47 18.61
CA GLN A 158 -5.79 9.67 18.83
C GLN A 158 -5.82 10.60 17.59
N PRO A 159 -5.81 11.94 17.78
CA PRO A 159 -5.59 12.88 16.70
C PRO A 159 -4.27 12.63 15.98
N LEU A 160 -4.26 12.81 14.66
CA LEU A 160 -3.09 12.60 13.83
C LEU A 160 -2.90 13.78 12.87
N VAL A 161 -1.63 14.11 12.61
CA VAL A 161 -1.26 15.14 11.63
C VAL A 161 -0.24 14.57 10.65
N GLY A 162 -0.43 14.88 9.37
CA GLY A 162 0.49 14.46 8.31
C GLY A 162 0.37 15.35 7.09
N GLN A 163 1.29 15.19 6.15
CA GLN A 163 1.25 15.88 4.86
C GLN A 163 0.98 14.88 3.74
N TRP A 164 0.11 15.24 2.80
CA TRP A 164 -0.22 14.46 1.62
C TRP A 164 0.16 15.23 0.36
N VAL A 165 0.84 14.53 -0.54
CA VAL A 165 1.13 15.03 -1.89
C VAL A 165 -0.07 14.73 -2.80
N ARG A 166 -0.32 15.59 -3.78
CA ARG A 166 -1.38 15.38 -4.78
C ARG A 166 -1.07 14.13 -5.60
N GLY A 167 -2.08 13.27 -5.75
CA GLY A 167 -1.96 11.95 -6.35
C GLY A 167 -1.52 10.86 -5.36
N GLU A 168 -1.40 11.14 -4.06
CA GLU A 168 -0.95 10.19 -3.03
C GLU A 168 -2.11 9.51 -2.27
N SER A 169 -1.91 8.24 -1.92
CA SER A 169 -2.80 7.43 -1.08
C SER A 169 -1.99 6.81 0.05
N ARG A 170 -2.48 6.85 1.29
CA ARG A 170 -1.82 6.25 2.46
C ARG A 170 -2.83 5.56 3.37
N VAL A 171 -2.39 4.45 3.97
CA VAL A 171 -3.10 3.78 5.06
C VAL A 171 -2.55 4.30 6.40
N ILE A 172 -3.44 4.74 7.27
CA ILE A 172 -3.13 5.20 8.62
C ILE A 172 -3.74 4.21 9.61
N ARG A 173 -2.91 3.61 10.47
CA ARG A 173 -3.36 2.80 11.59
C ARG A 173 -3.88 3.72 12.70
N LEU A 174 -5.21 3.88 12.79
CA LEU A 174 -5.85 4.52 13.93
C LEU A 174 -5.70 3.60 15.16
N LYS A 175 -5.27 4.15 16.30
CA LYS A 175 -5.08 3.40 17.54
C LYS A 175 -5.92 4.00 18.65
N ASP A 176 -6.46 3.13 19.51
CA ASP A 176 -7.12 3.54 20.75
C ASP A 176 -6.20 4.42 21.61
N ASN A 177 -6.80 5.39 22.30
CA ASN A 177 -6.10 6.37 23.12
C ASN A 177 -5.71 5.83 24.52
N ILE A 178 -6.06 4.58 24.83
CA ILE A 178 -5.84 3.94 26.13
C ILE A 178 -4.47 3.21 26.15
N LEU A 179 -3.65 3.51 27.15
CA LEU A 179 -2.26 3.03 27.31
C LEU A 179 -2.12 1.58 27.81
N PHE A 180 -3.14 0.73 27.68
CA PHE A 180 -3.22 -0.56 28.38
C PHE A 180 -3.46 -1.77 27.47
N GLU A 181 -3.39 -2.96 28.07
CA GLU A 181 -3.25 -4.25 27.41
C GLU A 181 -4.32 -4.51 26.34
N ASN A 182 -3.87 -4.85 25.12
CA ASN A 182 -4.66 -5.10 23.91
C ASN A 182 -5.27 -3.83 23.25
N PRO A 183 -4.43 -2.85 22.82
CA PRO A 183 -4.88 -1.64 22.16
C PRO A 183 -5.59 -1.96 20.85
N LYS A 184 -6.85 -1.51 20.72
CA LYS A 184 -7.61 -1.64 19.47
C LYS A 184 -7.07 -0.72 18.40
N SER A 185 -7.20 -1.16 17.15
CA SER A 185 -6.73 -0.37 16.02
C SER A 185 -7.48 -0.71 14.74
N GLU A 186 -7.66 0.29 13.89
CA GLU A 186 -8.42 0.21 12.64
C GLU A 186 -7.66 0.95 11.53
N ASP A 187 -7.79 0.51 10.28
CA ASP A 187 -7.07 1.14 9.16
C ASP A 187 -7.95 2.20 8.47
N LEU A 188 -7.40 3.41 8.31
CA LEU A 188 -8.02 4.52 7.60
C LEU A 188 -7.22 4.84 6.34
N HIS A 189 -7.81 4.60 5.17
CA HIS A 189 -7.23 4.94 3.88
C HIS A 189 -7.57 6.41 3.58
N ILE A 190 -6.54 7.27 3.46
CA ILE A 190 -6.70 8.66 3.03
C ILE A 190 -5.95 8.88 1.72
N THR A 191 -6.67 9.34 0.70
CA THR A 191 -6.14 9.71 -0.61
C THR A 191 -6.36 11.20 -0.87
N PHE A 192 -5.33 11.89 -1.36
CA PHE A 192 -5.45 13.22 -1.96
C PHE A 192 -5.27 13.07 -3.47
N SER A 193 -6.36 13.12 -4.23
CA SER A 193 -6.35 12.75 -5.65
C SER A 193 -5.75 13.82 -6.56
N GLU A 194 -5.35 13.42 -7.77
CA GLU A 194 -5.01 14.33 -8.90
C GLU A 194 -6.10 15.37 -9.17
N THR A 195 -7.36 14.99 -8.95
CA THR A 195 -8.57 15.82 -9.11
C THR A 195 -8.84 16.75 -7.92
N TYR A 196 -7.86 16.92 -7.02
CA TYR A 196 -7.97 17.70 -5.78
C TYR A 196 -9.07 17.23 -4.82
N GLN A 197 -9.45 15.95 -4.85
CA GLN A 197 -10.45 15.39 -3.95
C GLN A 197 -9.77 14.73 -2.75
N LEU A 198 -10.36 14.91 -1.57
CA LEU A 198 -10.06 14.09 -0.40
C LEU A 198 -11.00 12.89 -0.42
N VAL A 199 -10.40 11.70 -0.47
CA VAL A 199 -11.10 10.42 -0.42
C VAL A 199 -10.70 9.71 0.86
N VAL A 200 -11.69 9.22 1.61
CA VAL A 200 -11.49 8.43 2.84
C VAL A 200 -12.29 7.14 2.69
N ASN A 201 -11.62 5.98 2.85
CA ASN A 201 -12.18 4.63 2.62
C ASN A 201 -13.14 4.59 1.39
N ASN A 202 -12.58 4.94 0.23
CA ASN A 202 -13.25 4.98 -1.08
C ASN A 202 -14.43 5.97 -1.22
N ARG A 203 -14.68 6.87 -0.26
CA ARG A 203 -15.69 7.93 -0.34
C ARG A 203 -15.05 9.31 -0.47
N ILE A 204 -15.48 10.09 -1.47
CA ILE A 204 -15.09 11.50 -1.60
C ILE A 204 -15.78 12.28 -0.48
N ILE A 205 -14.99 12.97 0.35
CA ILE A 205 -15.48 13.75 1.51
C ILE A 205 -15.31 15.26 1.32
N ALA A 206 -14.42 15.70 0.42
CA ALA A 206 -14.21 17.10 0.10
C ALA A 206 -13.51 17.30 -1.25
N THR A 207 -13.62 18.51 -1.79
CA THR A 207 -12.74 19.01 -2.86
C THR A 207 -11.87 20.13 -2.29
N VAL A 208 -10.56 19.96 -2.37
CA VAL A 208 -9.55 20.95 -1.95
C VAL A 208 -9.53 22.11 -2.94
N ASN A 209 -9.65 23.33 -2.44
CA ASN A 209 -9.40 24.53 -3.22
C ASN A 209 -7.97 25.04 -2.95
N PRO A 210 -7.04 25.01 -3.94
CA PRO A 210 -5.65 25.47 -3.77
C PRO A 210 -5.49 26.92 -3.32
N HIS A 211 -6.53 27.75 -3.49
CA HIS A 211 -6.53 29.17 -3.15
C HIS A 211 -7.09 29.46 -1.75
N LYS A 212 -7.69 28.48 -1.07
CA LYS A 212 -8.25 28.64 0.28
C LYS A 212 -7.37 27.95 1.32
N GLU A 213 -6.78 28.74 2.21
CA GLU A 213 -5.75 28.28 3.13
C GLU A 213 -6.20 27.20 4.11
N LYS A 214 -7.43 27.26 4.63
CA LYS A 214 -7.95 26.33 5.64
C LYS A 214 -9.37 25.89 5.31
N ASN A 215 -9.63 24.60 5.48
CA ASN A 215 -10.91 23.96 5.24
C ASN A 215 -11.12 22.82 6.24
N SER A 216 -12.35 22.33 6.30
CA SER A 216 -12.73 21.19 7.12
C SER A 216 -13.72 20.28 6.38
N ALA A 217 -13.72 19.00 6.72
CA ALA A 217 -14.64 18.00 6.18
C ALA A 217 -14.90 16.92 7.23
N SER A 218 -16.17 16.67 7.54
CA SER A 218 -16.59 15.52 8.36
C SER A 218 -16.81 14.31 7.47
N PHE A 219 -16.58 13.11 8.02
CA PHE A 219 -16.78 11.86 7.29
C PHE A 219 -17.44 10.79 8.16
N ASN A 220 -18.19 9.91 7.49
CA ASN A 220 -18.73 8.67 8.03
C ASN A 220 -18.56 7.61 6.95
N VAL A 221 -17.67 6.65 7.22
CA VAL A 221 -17.22 5.61 6.27
C VAL A 221 -17.28 4.24 6.95
N THR A 222 -17.30 3.17 6.16
CA THR A 222 -17.15 1.81 6.70
C THR A 222 -15.69 1.49 7.04
N THR A 223 -15.46 0.48 7.89
CA THR A 223 -14.13 -0.13 8.07
C THR A 223 -13.68 -0.84 6.79
N PHE A 224 -12.39 -1.21 6.70
CA PHE A 224 -11.84 -1.83 5.49
C PHE A 224 -12.50 -3.19 5.12
N ASP A 225 -13.05 -3.89 6.11
CA ASP A 225 -13.77 -5.15 6.00
C ASP A 225 -15.31 -5.01 5.98
N ASP A 226 -15.82 -3.77 5.93
CA ASP A 226 -17.24 -3.41 6.01
C ASP A 226 -17.98 -3.92 7.29
N ALA A 227 -17.25 -4.40 8.31
CA ALA A 227 -17.80 -4.90 9.58
C ALA A 227 -18.03 -3.82 10.65
N GLY A 228 -17.83 -2.54 10.31
CA GLY A 228 -17.89 -1.42 11.23
C GLY A 228 -17.99 -0.06 10.54
N SER A 229 -17.85 1.01 11.34
CA SER A 229 -17.83 2.39 10.86
C SER A 229 -16.76 3.25 11.54
N ILE A 230 -16.29 4.26 10.82
CA ILE A 230 -15.36 5.30 11.28
C ILE A 230 -16.01 6.66 11.05
N VAL A 231 -16.25 7.38 12.13
CA VAL A 231 -16.83 8.73 12.12
C VAL A 231 -15.79 9.72 12.63
N GLY A 232 -15.49 10.76 11.85
CA GLY A 232 -14.45 11.71 12.20
C GLY A 232 -14.51 13.01 11.41
N LYS A 233 -13.48 13.84 11.58
CA LYS A 233 -13.33 15.12 10.90
C LYS A 233 -11.86 15.36 10.53
N LEU A 234 -11.65 15.81 9.30
CA LEU A 234 -10.38 16.32 8.82
C LEU A 234 -10.44 17.84 8.76
N ASP A 235 -9.51 18.51 9.41
CA ASP A 235 -9.15 19.88 9.08
C ASP A 235 -7.92 19.85 8.17
N TYR A 236 -7.93 20.61 7.07
CA TYR A 236 -6.82 20.59 6.12
C TYR A 236 -6.43 21.99 5.65
N ARG A 237 -5.14 22.15 5.37
CA ARG A 237 -4.57 23.39 4.83
C ARG A 237 -3.64 23.13 3.65
N VAL A 238 -3.71 24.00 2.66
CA VAL A 238 -2.76 24.01 1.53
C VAL A 238 -1.42 24.51 2.05
N ILE A 239 -0.35 23.75 1.82
CA ILE A 239 1.02 24.20 2.05
C ILE A 239 1.50 24.85 0.75
N GLY A 240 1.87 26.13 0.83
CA GLY A 240 2.51 26.82 -0.29
C GLY A 240 4.01 26.56 -0.29
N SER A 241 4.55 26.14 -1.43
CA SER A 241 5.88 26.58 -1.82
C SER A 241 5.86 28.11 -1.96
N LYS A 242 6.94 28.77 -1.52
CA LYS A 242 7.19 30.17 -1.88
C LYS A 242 7.67 30.26 -3.33
#